data_AF-X1FTK7-F1
#
_entry.id   AF-X1FTK7-F1
#
_cell.length_a   1.000
_cell.length_b   1.000
_cell.length_c   1.000
_cell.angle_alpha   90.00
_cell.angle_beta   90.00
_cell.angle_gamma   90.00
#
_symmetry.space_group_name_H-M   'P 1'
#
loop_
_entity.id
_entity.type
_entity.pdbx_description
1 polymer ?
#
loop_
_entity_poly.entity_id
_entity_poly.type
_entity_poly.pdbx_seq_one_letter_code
_entity_poly.pdbx_strand_id
1 'polypeptide(L)'
;MKREIEREQIGKSYIYLLPGKKVAQLTRRKERLLQETDIYNECLQLFLSGLNEKQLRIYAGLESLGLGYGGETTVSRRLGIDVKTVAKGREELLSKNVNFARIRNIGAGRPSLKKTKKF
;
A
#
# COMPACT_ATOMS: atom_id res chain seq x y z
N MET A 1 -46.97 -11.98 -14.33
CA MET A 1 -45.71 -12.74 -14.10
C MET A 1 -45.02 -12.21 -12.86
N LYS A 2 -44.98 -12.99 -11.76
CA LYS A 2 -44.15 -12.65 -10.60
C LYS A 2 -42.69 -12.91 -10.97
N ARG A 3 -41.84 -11.88 -10.93
CA ARG A 3 -40.38 -12.06 -11.01
C ARG A 3 -39.92 -12.51 -9.64
N GLU A 4 -39.68 -13.79 -9.48
CA GLU A 4 -39.04 -14.33 -8.28
C GLU A 4 -37.57 -13.87 -8.27
N ILE A 5 -37.09 -13.44 -7.10
CA ILE A 5 -35.68 -13.05 -6.88
C ILE A 5 -35.16 -13.95 -5.78
N GLU A 6 -34.06 -14.65 -6.04
CA GLU A 6 -33.35 -15.42 -5.03
C GLU A 6 -32.52 -14.46 -4.16
N ARG A 7 -32.57 -14.65 -2.84
CA ARG A 7 -31.75 -13.89 -1.89
C ARG A 7 -30.92 -14.84 -1.04
N GLU A 8 -29.67 -14.47 -0.80
CA GLU A 8 -28.76 -15.20 0.07
C GLU A 8 -28.14 -14.24 1.07
N GLN A 9 -28.09 -14.62 2.35
CA GLN A 9 -27.54 -13.77 3.41
C GLN A 9 -26.05 -14.02 3.56
N ILE A 10 -25.25 -12.95 3.54
CA ILE A 10 -23.82 -12.98 3.82
C ILE A 10 -23.55 -12.03 4.99
N GLY A 11 -23.32 -12.60 6.18
CA GLY A 11 -23.18 -11.84 7.42
C GLY A 11 -24.42 -10.99 7.71
N LYS A 12 -24.27 -9.67 7.72
CA LYS A 12 -25.36 -8.70 7.94
C LYS A 12 -25.99 -8.18 6.64
N SER A 13 -25.50 -8.61 5.48
CA SER A 13 -25.94 -8.13 4.18
C SER A 13 -26.68 -9.22 3.41
N TYR A 14 -27.54 -8.82 2.48
CA TYR A 14 -28.21 -9.73 1.56
C TYR A 14 -27.67 -9.55 0.15
N ILE A 15 -27.43 -10.65 -0.55
CA ILE A 15 -27.14 -10.67 -1.97
C ILE A 15 -28.38 -11.13 -2.71
N TYR A 16 -28.83 -10.30 -3.64
CA TYR A 16 -29.94 -10.61 -4.54
C TYR A 16 -29.40 -11.13 -5.87
N LEU A 17 -29.96 -12.26 -6.31
CA LEU A 17 -29.55 -13.01 -7.49
C LEU A 17 -30.80 -13.32 -8.32
N LEU A 18 -30.62 -13.33 -9.64
CA LEU A 18 -31.71 -13.73 -10.54
C LEU A 18 -31.77 -15.27 -10.54
N PRO A 19 -32.97 -15.87 -10.37
CA PRO A 19 -33.12 -17.33 -10.38
C PRO A 19 -32.55 -17.94 -11.65
N GLY A 20 -31.81 -19.04 -11.51
CA GLY A 20 -31.15 -19.72 -12.63
C GLY A 20 -29.95 -18.99 -13.25
N LYS A 21 -29.59 -17.78 -12.80
CA LYS A 21 -28.37 -17.05 -13.22
C LYS A 21 -27.35 -16.83 -12.11
N LYS A 22 -27.57 -17.44 -10.93
CA LYS A 22 -26.69 -17.35 -9.75
C LYS A 22 -25.20 -17.51 -10.09
N VAL A 23 -24.83 -18.63 -10.73
CA VAL A 23 -23.43 -18.93 -11.06
C VAL A 23 -22.84 -17.86 -11.98
N ALA A 24 -23.51 -17.54 -13.10
CA ALA A 24 -23.03 -16.55 -14.06
C ALA A 24 -22.86 -15.15 -13.45
N GLN A 25 -23.79 -14.72 -12.58
CA GLN A 25 -23.70 -13.43 -11.89
C GLN A 25 -22.52 -13.38 -10.90
N LEU A 26 -22.31 -14.45 -10.13
CA LEU A 26 -21.20 -14.53 -9.18
C LEU A 26 -19.85 -14.60 -9.92
N THR A 27 -19.76 -15.38 -10.99
CA THR A 27 -18.56 -15.47 -11.83
C THR A 27 -18.22 -14.09 -12.42
N ARG A 28 -19.18 -13.41 -13.05
CA ARG A 28 -18.95 -12.08 -13.62
C ARG A 28 -18.55 -11.03 -12.59
N ARG A 29 -19.09 -11.11 -11.37
CA ARG A 29 -18.70 -10.23 -10.25
C ARG A 29 -17.28 -10.52 -9.77
N LYS A 30 -16.90 -11.80 -9.65
CA LYS A 30 -15.53 -12.21 -9.31
C LYS A 30 -14.53 -11.75 -10.37
N GLU A 31 -14.84 -11.97 -11.65
CA GLU A 31 -14.02 -11.51 -12.77
C GLU A 31 -13.83 -10.00 -12.75
N ARG A 32 -14.90 -9.24 -12.52
CA ARG A 32 -14.82 -7.77 -12.39
C ARG A 32 -13.89 -7.35 -11.25
N LEU A 33 -14.07 -7.93 -10.06
CA LEU A 33 -13.23 -7.62 -8.90
C LEU A 33 -11.77 -7.95 -9.17
N LEU A 34 -11.50 -9.09 -9.82
CA LEU A 34 -10.14 -9.50 -10.18
C LEU A 34 -9.51 -8.50 -11.15
N GLN A 35 -10.23 -8.10 -12.20
CA GLN A 35 -9.77 -7.08 -13.16
C GLN A 35 -9.50 -5.73 -12.48
N GLU A 36 -10.38 -5.29 -11.58
CA GLU A 36 -10.17 -4.05 -10.82
C GLU A 36 -8.91 -4.14 -9.93
N THR A 37 -8.65 -5.30 -9.31
CA THR A 37 -7.42 -5.50 -8.52
C THR A 37 -6.16 -5.55 -9.38
N ASP A 38 -6.23 -6.14 -10.58
CA ASP A 38 -5.10 -6.22 -11.50
C ASP A 38 -4.71 -4.82 -11.98
N ILE A 39 -5.67 -4.03 -12.46
CA ILE A 39 -5.46 -2.64 -12.88
C ILE A 39 -4.89 -1.81 -11.72
N TYR A 40 -5.44 -1.96 -10.50
CA TYR A 40 -4.90 -1.27 -9.34
C TYR A 40 -3.43 -1.62 -9.07
N ASN A 41 -3.06 -2.91 -9.15
CA ASN A 41 -1.69 -3.34 -8.94
C ASN A 41 -0.75 -2.80 -10.03
N GLU A 42 -1.18 -2.76 -11.29
CA GLU A 42 -0.42 -2.16 -12.38
C GLU A 42 -0.20 -0.65 -12.16
N CYS A 43 -1.27 0.10 -11.85
CA CYS A 43 -1.17 1.52 -11.53
C CYS A 43 -0.29 1.77 -10.30
N LEU A 44 -0.38 0.91 -9.28
CA LEU A 44 0.47 0.97 -8.10
C LEU A 44 1.94 0.77 -8.47
N GLN A 45 2.27 -0.25 -9.26
CA GLN A 45 3.66 -0.47 -9.70
C GLN A 45 4.21 0.73 -10.48
N LEU A 46 3.41 1.29 -11.39
CA LEU A 46 3.78 2.50 -12.13
C LEU A 46 4.05 3.67 -11.17
N PHE A 47 3.15 3.93 -10.22
CA PHE A 47 3.33 4.96 -9.21
C PHE A 47 4.61 4.75 -8.40
N LEU A 48 4.85 3.53 -7.91
CA LEU A 48 6.03 3.19 -7.11
C LEU A 48 7.34 3.40 -7.89
N SER A 49 7.35 3.12 -9.20
CA SER A 49 8.53 3.34 -10.05
C SER A 49 8.93 4.82 -10.19
N GLY A 50 7.97 5.75 -10.01
CA GLY A 50 8.22 7.18 -10.01
C GLY A 50 8.73 7.73 -8.68
N LEU A 51 8.74 6.93 -7.61
CA LEU A 51 9.17 7.38 -6.29
C LEU A 51 10.69 7.23 -6.12
N ASN A 52 11.30 8.23 -5.48
CA ASN A 52 12.66 8.05 -4.96
C ASN A 52 12.65 7.21 -3.67
N GLU A 53 13.83 6.75 -3.24
CA GLU A 53 13.99 5.90 -2.04
C GLU A 53 13.36 6.48 -0.77
N LYS A 54 13.40 7.81 -0.61
CA LYS A 54 12.82 8.48 0.56
C LYS A 54 11.29 8.47 0.49
N GLN A 55 10.72 8.83 -0.66
CA GLN A 55 9.28 8.82 -0.87
C GLN A 55 8.72 7.40 -0.73
N LEU A 56 9.40 6.40 -1.32
CA LEU A 56 9.03 5.00 -1.21
C LEU A 56 9.01 4.53 0.25
N ARG A 57 10.05 4.89 1.03
CA ARG A 57 10.11 4.58 2.46
C ARG A 57 8.95 5.19 3.24
N ILE A 58 8.64 6.47 3.01
CA ILE A 58 7.53 7.14 3.68
C ILE A 58 6.18 6.53 3.28
N TYR A 59 5.98 6.22 1.99
CA TYR A 59 4.80 5.52 1.50
C TYR A 59 4.62 4.16 2.19
N ALA A 60 5.68 3.35 2.25
CA ALA A 60 5.63 2.06 2.94
C ALA A 60 5.29 2.21 4.44
N GLY A 61 5.86 3.23 5.10
CA GLY A 61 5.55 3.55 6.50
C GLY A 61 4.07 3.93 6.70
N LEU A 62 3.49 4.69 5.76
CA LEU A 62 2.09 5.10 5.79
C LEU A 62 1.15 3.90 5.63
N GLU A 63 1.39 3.05 4.63
CA GLU A 63 0.63 1.81 4.41
C GLU A 63 0.69 0.90 5.65
N SER A 64 1.87 0.80 6.26
CA SER A 64 2.05 0.02 7.49
C SER A 64 1.26 0.60 8.67
N LEU A 65 1.14 1.92 8.78
CA LEU A 65 0.31 2.57 9.81
C LEU A 65 -1.17 2.26 9.61
N GLY A 66 -1.65 2.30 8.37
CA GLY A 66 -3.04 1.98 8.03
C GLY A 66 -3.42 0.53 8.36
N LEU A 67 -2.49 -0.41 8.18
CA LEU A 67 -2.69 -1.83 8.49
C LEU A 67 -2.58 -2.16 9.99
N GLY A 68 -1.86 -1.35 10.78
CA GLY A 68 -1.69 -1.57 12.21
C GLY A 68 -0.67 -2.65 12.56
N TYR A 69 -1.00 -3.54 13.50
CA TYR A 69 -0.08 -4.57 14.00
C TYR A 69 0.30 -5.57 12.89
N GLY A 70 1.60 -5.82 12.70
CA GLY A 70 2.10 -6.66 11.59
C GLY A 70 2.04 -5.97 10.21
N GLY A 71 1.67 -4.69 10.15
CA GLY A 71 1.69 -3.90 8.93
C GLY A 71 3.08 -3.84 8.29
N GLU A 72 4.13 -3.72 9.10
CA GLU A 72 5.51 -3.59 8.63
C GLU A 72 5.95 -4.81 7.81
N THR A 73 5.68 -6.02 8.32
CA THR A 73 5.95 -7.28 7.63
C THR A 73 5.07 -7.49 6.40
N THR A 74 3.81 -7.06 6.46
CA THR A 74 2.86 -7.20 5.35
C THR A 74 3.25 -6.31 4.18
N VAL A 75 3.56 -5.04 4.46
CA VAL A 75 4.00 -4.05 3.47
C VAL A 75 5.36 -4.43 2.91
N SER A 76 6.30 -4.86 3.75
CA SER A 76 7.61 -5.36 3.32
C SER A 76 7.48 -6.46 2.27
N ARG A 77 6.65 -7.48 2.53
CA ARG A 77 6.41 -8.58 1.58
C ARG A 77 5.74 -8.10 0.29
N ARG A 78 4.75 -7.21 0.38
CA ARG A 78 4.01 -6.70 -0.78
C ARG A 78 4.87 -5.81 -1.68
N LEU A 79 5.70 -4.95 -1.10
CA LEU A 79 6.51 -3.98 -1.84
C LEU A 79 7.94 -4.45 -2.14
N GLY A 80 8.39 -5.57 -1.55
CA GLY A 80 9.76 -6.07 -1.71
C GLY A 80 10.82 -5.22 -1.00
N ILE A 81 10.44 -4.51 0.06
CA ILE A 81 11.30 -3.58 0.81
C ILE A 81 11.68 -4.21 2.15
N ASP A 82 12.89 -3.96 2.66
CA ASP A 82 13.30 -4.42 3.99
C ASP A 82 12.37 -3.92 5.11
N VAL A 83 12.00 -4.81 6.04
CA VAL A 83 11.07 -4.49 7.15
C VAL A 83 11.56 -3.30 7.98
N LYS A 84 12.87 -3.17 8.21
CA LYS A 84 13.44 -2.05 8.98
C LYS A 84 13.28 -0.72 8.24
N THR A 85 13.30 -0.75 6.91
CA THR A 85 13.04 0.44 6.10
C THR A 85 11.59 0.89 6.26
N VAL A 86 10.64 -0.06 6.27
CA VAL A 86 9.21 0.24 6.53
C VAL A 86 9.03 0.82 7.94
N ALA A 87 9.62 0.18 8.96
CA ALA A 87 9.57 0.64 10.35
C ALA A 87 10.15 2.06 10.49
N LYS A 88 11.28 2.35 9.83
CA LYS A 88 11.88 3.69 9.80
C LYS A 88 10.95 4.73 9.18
N GLY A 89 10.31 4.41 8.05
CA GLY A 89 9.34 5.32 7.43
C GLY A 89 8.14 5.61 8.33
N ARG A 90 7.67 4.58 9.05
CA ARG A 90 6.60 4.69 10.05
C ARG A 90 7.00 5.59 11.22
N GLU A 91 8.21 5.45 11.75
CA GLU A 91 8.75 6.31 12.80
C GLU A 91 8.93 7.77 12.33
N GLU A 92 9.47 7.98 11.12
CA GLU A 92 9.61 9.30 10.50
C GLU A 92 8.25 10.02 10.38
N LEU A 93 7.18 9.28 10.04
CA LEU A 93 5.80 9.80 9.99
C LEU A 93 5.23 10.11 11.39
N LEU A 94 5.40 9.21 12.35
CA LEU A 94 4.89 9.40 13.71
C LEU A 94 5.57 10.58 14.42
N SER A 95 6.86 10.76 14.18
CA SER A 95 7.63 11.91 14.69
C SER A 95 7.37 13.21 13.93
N LYS A 96 6.55 13.17 12.87
CA LYS A 96 6.28 14.30 11.95
C LYS A 96 7.57 14.92 11.37
N ASN A 97 8.65 14.15 11.30
CA ASN A 97 9.96 14.60 10.86
C ASN A 97 10.24 14.18 9.42
N VAL A 98 9.39 14.65 8.51
CA VAL A 98 9.49 14.33 7.08
C VAL A 98 9.69 15.59 6.26
N ASN A 99 10.87 15.73 5.66
CA ASN A 99 11.16 16.79 4.69
C ASN A 99 11.08 16.23 3.27
N PHE A 100 10.02 16.56 2.53
CA PHE A 100 9.86 16.12 1.14
C PHE A 100 10.65 16.96 0.12
N ALA A 101 11.05 18.19 0.50
CA ALA A 101 11.74 19.12 -0.40
C ALA A 101 13.20 18.73 -0.66
N ARG A 102 13.84 18.00 0.28
CA ARG A 102 15.25 17.61 0.16
C ARG A 102 15.44 16.10 0.36
N ILE A 103 16.13 15.49 -0.60
CA ILE A 103 16.49 14.06 -0.53
C ILE A 103 17.48 13.81 0.62
N ARG A 104 18.53 14.63 0.73
CA ARG A 104 19.54 14.55 1.80
C ARG A 104 19.24 15.52 2.94
N ASN A 105 19.65 15.19 4.17
CA ASN A 105 19.59 16.15 5.28
C ASN A 105 20.56 17.32 5.07
N ILE A 106 20.32 18.42 5.78
CA ILE A 106 21.24 19.56 5.86
C ILE A 106 22.57 19.06 6.45
N GLY A 107 23.70 19.45 5.85
CA GLY A 107 25.04 19.03 6.29
C GLY A 107 25.50 17.64 5.81
N ALA A 108 24.64 16.83 5.18
CA ALA A 108 25.01 15.52 4.62
C ALA A 108 25.73 15.60 3.25
N GLY A 109 26.52 16.65 3.05
CA GLY A 109 27.39 16.80 1.87
C GLY A 109 28.61 15.89 1.96
N ARG A 110 29.51 15.98 0.97
CA ARG A 110 30.80 15.29 1.05
C ARG A 110 31.56 15.83 2.27
N PRO A 111 31.99 14.98 3.24
CA PRO A 111 32.84 15.45 4.32
C PRO A 111 34.10 16.10 3.72
N SER A 112 34.54 17.21 4.30
CA SER A 112 35.70 17.93 3.80
C SER A 112 36.92 17.00 3.79
N LEU A 113 37.73 17.07 2.73
CA LEU A 113 38.96 16.27 2.61
C LEU A 113 40.03 16.66 3.64
N LYS A 114 39.80 17.74 4.39
CA LYS A 114 40.73 18.27 5.38
C LYS A 114 40.57 17.48 6.69
N LYS A 115 41.61 16.75 7.09
CA LYS A 115 41.70 16.13 8.43
C LYS A 115 41.47 17.20 9.50
N THR A 116 40.50 17.00 10.38
CA THR A 116 40.38 17.77 11.61
C THR A 116 41.53 17.37 12.54
N LYS A 117 42.38 18.34 12.92
CA LYS A 117 43.35 18.15 14.02
C LYS A 117 42.53 17.88 15.28
N LYS A 118 42.67 16.69 15.85
CA LYS A 118 42.24 16.45 17.24
C LYS A 118 43.16 17.29 18.13
N PHE A 119 42.57 18.18 18.93
CA PHE A 119 43.21 18.80 20.07
C PHE A 119 42.81 18.01 21.32
#